data_AF-K9GR63-F1
#
_entry.id   AF-K9GR63-F1
#
_cell.length_a   1.000
_cell.length_b   1.000
_cell.length_c   1.000
_cell.angle_alpha   90.00
_cell.angle_beta   90.00
_cell.angle_gamma   90.00
#
_symmetry.space_group_name_H-M   'P 1'
#
loop_
_entity.id
_entity.type
_entity.pdbx_description
1 polymer ?
#
loop_
_entity_poly.entity_id
_entity_poly.type
_entity_poly.pdbx_seq_one_letter_code
_entity_poly.pdbx_strand_id
1 'polypeptide(L)'
;MSYSRKQEKTFDLVETLGLTPNQVEHLLLGLLCMEKCKVDWSKLADLCKVTPSSARTVFTKARRRLVKWEEKPATRVARQAKKGAEEAEEAEEAKEYEVDIKDYDEYDAASQADDNEN
;
A
#
# COMPACT_ATOMS: atom_id res chain seq x y z
N MET A 1 41.05 21.94 13.51
CA MET A 1 40.12 21.93 12.36
C MET A 1 38.81 21.31 12.82
N SER A 2 37.72 22.08 12.88
CA SER A 2 36.40 21.56 13.26
C SER A 2 35.67 21.06 12.02
N TYR A 3 35.47 19.76 11.91
CA TYR A 3 34.62 19.19 10.86
C TYR A 3 33.16 19.44 11.24
N SER A 4 32.52 20.42 10.60
CA SER A 4 31.06 20.59 10.67
C SER A 4 30.40 19.36 10.05
N ARG A 5 29.89 18.45 10.89
CA ARG A 5 29.15 17.27 10.46
C ARG A 5 27.86 17.75 9.79
N LYS A 6 27.82 17.73 8.46
CA LYS A 6 26.58 17.99 7.70
C LYS A 6 25.55 16.97 8.16
N GLN A 7 24.42 17.43 8.71
CA GLN A 7 23.30 16.55 9.04
C GLN A 7 22.83 15.88 7.76
N GLU A 8 22.86 14.55 7.73
CA GLU A 8 22.24 13.77 6.67
C GLU A 8 20.73 13.98 6.77
N LYS A 9 20.14 14.62 5.75
CA LYS A 9 18.68 14.73 5.65
C LYS A 9 18.14 13.35 5.30
N THR A 10 17.64 12.64 6.30
CA THR A 10 16.85 11.43 6.08
C THR A 10 15.50 11.83 5.49
N PHE A 11 15.17 11.24 4.34
CA PHE A 11 13.88 11.45 3.69
C PHE A 11 12.85 10.55 4.37
N ASP A 12 11.95 11.14 5.16
CA ASP A 12 10.84 10.39 5.72
C ASP A 12 9.73 10.23 4.67
N LEU A 13 9.59 9.00 4.18
CA LEU A 13 8.57 8.62 3.21
C LEU A 13 7.15 8.79 3.78
N VAL A 14 6.97 8.53 5.08
CA VAL A 14 5.68 8.64 5.78
C VAL A 14 5.23 10.10 5.75
N GLU A 15 6.10 11.00 6.20
CA GLU A 15 5.88 12.45 6.21
C GLU A 15 5.70 13.01 4.80
N THR A 16 6.55 12.61 3.85
CA THR A 16 6.53 13.20 2.51
C THR A 16 5.31 12.77 1.69
N LEU A 17 4.97 11.48 1.74
CA LEU A 17 3.90 10.89 0.94
C LEU A 17 2.53 10.96 1.64
N GLY A 18 2.48 11.36 2.92
CA GLY A 18 1.22 11.41 3.69
C GLY A 18 0.61 10.03 3.90
N LEU A 19 1.47 9.02 3.97
CA LEU A 19 1.11 7.64 4.25
C LEU A 19 1.42 7.35 5.71
N THR A 20 0.67 6.44 6.32
CA THR A 20 1.03 5.88 7.63
C THR A 20 2.13 4.82 7.46
N PRO A 21 2.93 4.49 8.49
CA PRO A 21 3.94 3.43 8.40
C PRO A 21 3.35 2.09 7.91
N ASN A 22 2.18 1.72 8.44
CA ASN A 22 1.46 0.52 8.02
C ASN A 22 1.09 0.52 6.52
N GLN A 23 0.69 1.67 5.98
CA GLN A 23 0.39 1.81 4.55
C GLN A 23 1.65 1.70 3.68
N VAL A 24 2.78 2.24 4.15
CA VAL A 24 4.07 2.14 3.46
C VAL A 24 4.52 0.68 3.44
N GLU A 25 4.44 -0.02 4.57
CA GLU A 25 4.77 -1.44 4.67
C GLU A 25 3.94 -2.30 3.70
N HIS A 26 2.61 -2.13 3.70
CA HIS A 26 1.74 -2.85 2.79
C HIS A 26 2.07 -2.58 1.32
N LEU A 27 2.42 -1.34 0.96
CA LEU A 27 2.82 -0.99 -0.41
C LEU A 27 4.13 -1.68 -0.82
N LEU A 28 5.16 -1.61 0.04
CA LEU A 28 6.46 -2.20 -0.24
C LEU A 28 6.36 -3.72 -0.36
N LEU A 29 5.71 -4.38 0.59
CA LEU A 29 5.51 -5.83 0.55
C LEU A 29 4.59 -6.24 -0.61
N GLY A 30 3.56 -5.46 -0.91
CA GLY A 30 2.66 -5.74 -2.03
C GLY A 30 3.36 -5.67 -3.40
N LEU A 31 4.39 -4.81 -3.54
CA LEU A 31 5.24 -4.79 -4.74
C LEU A 31 6.10 -6.05 -4.86
N LEU A 32 6.59 -6.59 -3.75
CA LEU A 32 7.34 -7.85 -3.73
C LEU A 32 6.43 -9.06 -4.01
N CYS A 33 5.17 -8.99 -3.62
CA CYS A 33 4.15 -10.01 -3.89
C CYS A 33 3.51 -9.86 -5.29
N MET A 34 4.02 -9.00 -6.16
CA MET A 34 3.40 -8.72 -7.46
C MET A 34 3.99 -9.60 -8.57
N GLU A 35 3.11 -10.24 -9.34
CA GLU A 35 3.47 -10.96 -10.56
C GLU A 35 2.59 -10.48 -11.73
N LYS A 36 3.22 -10.10 -12.85
CA LYS A 36 2.52 -9.60 -14.06
C LYS A 36 1.48 -8.49 -13.73
N CYS A 37 1.85 -7.55 -12.88
CA CYS A 37 1.02 -6.42 -12.41
C CYS A 37 -0.17 -6.80 -11.50
N LYS A 38 -0.27 -8.04 -11.04
CA LYS A 38 -1.28 -8.49 -10.06
C LYS A 38 -0.60 -8.79 -8.72
N VAL A 39 -1.17 -8.28 -7.63
CA VAL A 39 -0.69 -8.56 -6.28
C VAL A 39 -1.27 -9.87 -5.79
N ASP A 40 -0.41 -10.75 -5.27
CA ASP A 40 -0.84 -11.94 -4.52
C ASP A 40 -1.28 -11.53 -3.11
N TRP A 41 -2.59 -11.47 -2.91
CA TRP A 41 -3.19 -11.02 -1.65
C TRP A 41 -2.98 -12.00 -0.49
N SER A 42 -2.82 -13.30 -0.79
CA SER A 42 -2.57 -14.31 0.23
C SER A 42 -1.15 -14.14 0.79
N LYS A 43 -0.15 -14.04 -0.09
CA LYS A 43 1.24 -13.81 0.34
C LYS A 43 1.39 -12.49 1.09
N LEU A 44 0.73 -11.42 0.63
CA LEU A 44 0.77 -10.13 1.32
C LEU A 44 0.13 -10.21 2.71
N ALA A 45 -1.00 -10.91 2.84
CA ALA A 45 -1.66 -11.12 4.11
C ALA A 45 -0.80 -11.88 5.12
N ASP A 46 -0.10 -12.92 4.66
CA ASP A 46 0.82 -13.71 5.49
C ASP A 46 2.00 -12.86 6.00
N LEU A 47 2.60 -12.05 5.12
CA LEU A 47 3.71 -11.16 5.48
C LEU A 47 3.27 -10.07 6.47
N CYS A 48 2.08 -9.49 6.26
CA CYS A 48 1.53 -8.44 7.12
C CYS A 48 0.80 -8.99 8.37
N LYS A 49 0.62 -10.31 8.50
CA LYS A 49 -0.13 -10.98 9.57
C LYS A 49 -1.57 -10.47 9.72
N VAL A 50 -2.26 -10.30 8.60
CA VAL A 50 -3.66 -9.85 8.53
C VAL A 50 -4.47 -10.76 7.60
N THR A 51 -5.77 -10.53 7.46
CA THR A 51 -6.57 -11.24 6.44
C THR A 51 -6.30 -10.70 5.03
N PRO A 52 -6.46 -11.52 3.97
CA PRO A 52 -6.35 -11.07 2.57
C PRO A 52 -7.19 -9.83 2.24
N SER A 53 -8.42 -9.77 2.74
CA SER A 53 -9.31 -8.62 2.54
C SER A 53 -8.79 -7.35 3.20
N SER A 54 -8.21 -7.47 4.41
CA SER A 54 -7.58 -6.34 5.11
C SER A 54 -6.35 -5.85 4.35
N ALA A 55 -5.44 -6.77 3.97
CA ALA A 55 -4.24 -6.46 3.19
C ALA A 55 -4.59 -5.71 1.89
N ARG A 56 -5.56 -6.22 1.14
CA ARG A 56 -6.06 -5.60 -0.09
C ARG A 56 -6.61 -4.19 0.16
N THR A 57 -7.37 -4.00 1.22
CA THR A 57 -7.97 -2.71 1.59
C THR A 57 -6.89 -1.68 1.92
N VAL A 58 -5.94 -2.03 2.77
CA VAL A 58 -4.85 -1.14 3.18
C VAL A 58 -3.97 -0.78 1.98
N PHE A 59 -3.55 -1.77 1.19
CA PHE A 59 -2.75 -1.57 -0.03
C PHE A 59 -3.45 -0.62 -1.01
N THR A 60 -4.73 -0.87 -1.30
CA THR A 60 -5.50 -0.07 -2.27
C THR A 60 -5.68 1.37 -1.78
N LYS A 61 -5.96 1.56 -0.48
CA LYS A 61 -6.08 2.89 0.13
C LYS A 61 -4.75 3.65 0.07
N ALA A 62 -3.64 2.99 0.36
CA ALA A 62 -2.30 3.56 0.28
C ALA A 62 -1.95 3.96 -1.17
N ARG A 63 -2.20 3.08 -2.14
CA ARG A 63 -1.98 3.35 -3.58
C ARG A 63 -2.79 4.54 -4.06
N ARG A 64 -4.08 4.65 -3.70
CA ARG A 64 -4.92 5.82 -4.05
C ARG A 64 -4.36 7.13 -3.48
N ARG A 65 -3.79 7.10 -2.27
CA ARG A 65 -3.14 8.29 -1.68
C ARG A 65 -1.91 8.71 -2.48
N LEU A 66 -1.12 7.76 -2.98
CA LEU A 66 0.02 8.06 -3.85
C LEU A 66 -0.41 8.68 -5.18
N VAL A 67 -1.44 8.13 -5.84
CA VAL A 67 -1.98 8.69 -7.09
C VAL A 67 -2.44 10.14 -6.87
N LYS A 68 -3.19 10.41 -5.79
CA LYS A 68 -3.61 11.78 -5.44
C LYS A 68 -2.44 12.71 -5.12
N TRP A 69 -1.35 12.19 -4.57
CA TRP A 69 -0.13 12.96 -4.30
C TRP A 69 0.57 13.35 -5.62
N GLU A 70 0.61 12.44 -6.59
CA GLU A 70 1.16 12.70 -7.93
C GLU A 70 0.35 13.75 -8.70
N GLU A 71 -0.99 13.72 -8.59
CA GLU A 71 -1.91 14.65 -9.24
C GLU A 71 -1.85 16.09 -8.67
N LYS A 72 -1.19 16.32 -7.53
CA LYS A 72 -1.11 17.64 -6.86
C LYS A 72 0.33 18.16 -6.74
N PRO A 73 0.91 18.74 -7.82
CA PRO A 73 2.27 19.28 -7.79
C PRO A 73 2.45 20.45 -6.80
N ALA A 74 1.40 21.23 -6.52
CA ALA A 74 1.44 22.35 -5.57
C ALA A 74 1.73 21.91 -4.12
N THR A 75 1.22 20.75 -3.69
CA THR A 75 1.51 20.17 -2.36
C THR A 75 2.93 19.61 -2.24
N ARG A 76 3.57 19.25 -3.36
CA ARG A 76 4.95 18.73 -3.37
C ARG A 76 5.96 19.80 -2.94
N VAL A 77 5.77 21.03 -3.43
CA VAL A 77 6.63 22.19 -3.12
C VAL A 77 6.30 22.76 -1.74
N ALA A 78 5.01 22.88 -1.40
CA ALA A 78 4.58 23.41 -0.11
C ALA A 78 4.98 22.52 1.08
N ARG A 79 4.93 21.18 0.94
CA ARG A 79 5.29 20.26 2.04
C ARG A 79 6.80 20.09 2.21
N GLN A 80 7.57 20.17 1.12
CA GLN A 80 9.04 20.29 1.21
C GLN A 80 9.46 21.62 1.84
N ALA A 81 8.69 22.69 1.65
CA ALA A 81 8.92 23.98 2.30
C ALA A 81 8.45 24.03 3.77
N LYS A 82 7.42 23.24 4.15
CA LYS A 82 6.86 23.17 5.52
C LYS A 82 7.74 22.43 6.55
N LYS A 83 8.90 21.86 6.19
CA LYS A 83 9.92 21.50 7.22
C LYS A 83 10.49 22.72 7.98
N GLY A 84 10.06 23.94 7.63
CA GLY A 84 10.31 25.15 8.42
C GLY A 84 9.15 25.59 9.34
N ALA A 85 7.94 25.01 9.26
CA ALA A 85 6.79 25.53 10.03
C ALA A 85 5.67 24.49 10.17
N GLU A 86 5.72 23.75 11.27
CA GLU A 86 4.64 23.28 12.15
C GLU A 86 3.30 22.72 11.65
N GLU A 87 2.73 21.96 12.59
CA GLU A 87 1.59 21.05 12.61
C GLU A 87 0.21 21.67 12.27
N ALA A 88 -0.82 20.82 12.37
CA ALA A 88 -2.26 21.04 12.11
C ALA A 88 -2.65 20.86 10.62
N GLU A 89 -3.68 20.08 10.25
CA GLU A 89 -4.95 19.81 10.94
C GLU A 89 -5.69 18.68 10.17
N GLU A 90 -6.41 17.82 10.92
CA GLU A 90 -7.67 17.07 10.60
C GLU A 90 -7.79 16.16 9.35
N ALA A 91 -8.19 14.87 9.42
CA ALA A 91 -9.46 14.27 9.89
C ALA A 91 -10.68 14.82 9.13
N GLU A 92 -11.16 14.23 8.05
CA GLU A 92 -12.26 13.25 7.97
C GLU A 92 -12.58 13.15 6.45
N GLU A 93 -12.93 12.02 5.85
CA GLU A 93 -14.34 11.68 5.62
C GLU A 93 -14.38 10.23 5.10
N ALA A 94 -15.09 9.38 5.84
CA ALA A 94 -15.48 8.06 5.39
C ALA A 94 -16.66 8.22 4.42
N LYS A 95 -16.42 7.97 3.13
CA LYS A 95 -17.49 7.61 2.19
C LYS A 95 -17.22 6.20 1.70
N GLU A 96 -17.95 5.31 2.34
CA GLU A 96 -18.25 3.96 1.89
C GLU A 96 -18.72 4.00 0.43
N TYR A 97 -18.04 3.23 -0.41
CA TYR A 97 -18.57 2.87 -1.71
C TYR A 97 -18.32 1.38 -1.87
N GLU A 98 -19.41 0.62 -1.83
CA GLU A 98 -19.44 -0.77 -2.27
C GLU A 98 -19.00 -0.78 -3.74
N VAL A 99 -17.83 -1.36 -4.02
CA VAL A 99 -17.51 -1.81 -5.36
C VAL A 99 -17.83 -3.29 -5.38
N ASP A 100 -18.98 -3.61 -5.95
CA ASP A 100 -19.36 -4.94 -6.41
C ASP A 100 -18.32 -5.41 -7.43
N ILE A 101 -17.33 -6.17 -6.97
CA ILE A 101 -16.37 -6.87 -7.83
C ILE A 101 -16.84 -8.30 -7.87
N LYS A 102 -17.65 -8.59 -8.90
CA LYS A 102 -18.13 -9.93 -9.23
C LYS A 102 -16.99 -10.94 -9.18
N ASP A 103 -17.19 -11.96 -8.35
CA ASP A 103 -16.41 -13.20 -8.32
C ASP A 103 -16.26 -13.74 -9.74
N TYR A 104 -15.01 -13.91 -10.15
CA TYR A 104 -14.65 -14.75 -11.29
C TYR A 104 -13.90 -15.95 -10.72
N ASP A 105 -14.64 -16.76 -9.96
CA ASP A 105 -14.20 -18.07 -9.50
C ASP A 105 -14.66 -19.11 -10.53
N GLU A 106 -13.73 -19.52 -11.39
CA GLU A 106 -13.79 -20.85 -11.98
C GLU A 106 -12.36 -21.42 -11.93
N TYR A 107 -12.02 -21.92 -10.75
CA TYR A 107 -10.86 -22.77 -10.52
C TYR A 107 -11.38 -24.18 -10.31
N ASP A 108 -11.55 -24.93 -11.41
CA ASP A 108 -11.82 -26.37 -11.35
C ASP A 108 -10.48 -27.10 -11.25
N ALA A 109 -10.17 -27.59 -10.04
CA ALA A 109 -8.99 -28.39 -9.78
C ALA A 109 -9.35 -29.62 -8.95
N ALA A 110 -8.93 -30.77 -9.49
CA ALA A 110 -8.85 -32.12 -8.90
C ALA A 110 -10.17 -32.92 -8.91
N SER A 111 -10.21 -34.16 -9.38
CA SER A 111 -9.25 -35.23 -9.09
C SER A 111 -9.25 -36.34 -10.15
N GLN A 112 -8.06 -36.81 -10.53
CA GLN A 112 -7.86 -38.18 -11.00
C GLN A 112 -8.22 -39.15 -9.87
N ALA A 113 -9.02 -40.15 -10.17
CA ALA A 113 -9.03 -41.43 -9.49
C ALA A 113 -9.09 -42.52 -10.57
N ASP A 114 -7.97 -43.21 -10.74
CA ASP A 114 -7.94 -44.56 -11.30
C ASP A 114 -8.78 -45.46 -10.39
N ASP A 115 -9.74 -46.18 -10.95
CA ASP A 115 -10.20 -47.44 -10.38
C ASP A 115 -10.43 -48.44 -11.51
N ASN A 116 -9.44 -49.32 -11.61
CA ASN A 116 -9.47 -50.63 -12.22
C ASN A 116 -10.34 -51.55 -11.34
N GLU A 117 -11.39 -52.18 -11.88
CA GLU A 117 -11.64 -53.63 -11.77
C GLU A 117 -12.99 -54.08 -12.38
N ASN A 118 -12.85 -55.08 -13.28
CA ASN A 118 -13.79 -56.12 -13.71
C ASN A 118 -14.89 -55.82 -14.74
#